data_AF-A0A6L7WJ72-F1
#
_entry.id   AF-A0A6L7WJ72-F1
#
_cell.length_a   1.000
_cell.length_b   1.000
_cell.length_c   1.000
_cell.angle_alpha   90.00
_cell.angle_beta   90.00
_cell.angle_gamma   90.00
#
_symmetry.space_group_name_H-M   'P 1'
#
loop_
_entity.id
_entity.type
_entity.pdbx_description
1 polymer ?
#
loop_
_entity_poly.entity_id
_entity_poly.type
_entity_poly.pdbx_seq_one_letter_code
_entity_poly.pdbx_strand_id
1 'polypeptide(L)'
;MHPILASGQRRLLYLASWVLIGLLFAVAWSAAGPGVRFPGALAVVVPPSVFYGFVCLSAWYVCRATPLAARSAVRILGTHAGAAVVATALWMLVWEGWLRVLVGSPAFDAGVLDAYRARSVVLPAAGVLLFWFSGMLHYLLIAFETARRAEARELGYEVLAREAELKALRAQ
;
A
#
# COMPACT_ATOMS: atom_id res chain seq x y z
N MET A 1 -2.42 15.08 7.09
CA MET A 1 -1.08 14.47 6.98
C MET A 1 -1.24 12.95 6.99
N HIS A 2 -0.57 12.21 6.10
CA HIS A 2 -0.69 10.75 6.04
C HIS A 2 0.05 10.11 7.23
N PRO A 3 -0.58 9.23 8.04
CA PRO A 3 0.01 8.70 9.27
C PRO A 3 1.31 7.92 9.03
N ILE A 4 1.40 7.18 7.91
CA ILE A 4 2.62 6.45 7.52
C ILE A 4 3.77 7.43 7.20
N LEU A 5 3.48 8.60 6.63
CA LEU A 5 4.50 9.57 6.25
C LEU A 5 4.98 10.45 7.42
N ALA A 6 4.23 10.47 8.52
CA ALA A 6 4.47 11.33 9.67
C ALA A 6 5.68 10.90 10.53
N SER A 7 6.21 9.67 10.39
CA SER A 7 7.46 9.28 11.05
C SER A 7 8.42 8.60 10.08
N GLY A 8 9.72 8.89 10.23
CA GLY A 8 10.78 8.26 9.44
C GLY A 8 10.76 6.73 9.55
N GLN A 9 10.60 6.21 10.76
CA GLN A 9 10.56 4.77 11.02
C GLN A 9 9.37 4.07 10.33
N ARG A 10 8.16 4.64 10.38
CA ARG A 10 6.99 4.05 9.69
C ARG A 10 7.16 4.07 8.17
N ARG A 11 7.72 5.16 7.63
CA ARG A 11 8.07 5.23 6.20
C ARG A 11 9.09 4.17 5.81
N LEU A 12 10.14 3.99 6.61
CA LEU A 12 11.17 3.00 6.33
C LEU A 12 10.62 1.58 6.37
N LEU A 13 9.83 1.22 7.39
CA LEU A 13 9.18 -0.10 7.49
C LEU A 13 8.22 -0.34 6.32
N TYR A 14 7.47 0.70 5.91
CA TYR A 14 6.60 0.63 4.75
C TYR A 14 7.39 0.36 3.47
N LEU A 15 8.44 1.13 3.18
CA LEU A 15 9.29 0.90 2.01
C LEU A 15 9.99 -0.46 2.05
N ALA A 16 10.44 -0.90 3.23
CA ALA A 16 11.03 -2.23 3.41
C ALA A 16 10.04 -3.34 3.06
N SER A 17 8.75 -3.19 3.40
CA SER A 17 7.72 -4.16 3.01
C SER A 17 7.53 -4.26 1.49
N TRP A 18 7.62 -3.13 0.77
CA TRP A 18 7.56 -3.13 -0.70
C TRP A 18 8.80 -3.70 -1.36
N VAL A 19 9.97 -3.47 -0.78
CA VAL A 19 11.21 -4.14 -1.20
C VAL A 19 11.10 -5.65 -0.98
N LEU A 20 10.54 -6.09 0.15
CA LEU A 20 10.30 -7.51 0.42
C LEU A 20 9.30 -8.11 -0.58
N ILE A 21 8.22 -7.41 -0.93
CA ILE A 21 7.29 -7.85 -1.99
C ILE A 21 8.03 -7.99 -3.33
N GLY A 22 8.87 -7.02 -3.69
CA GLY A 22 9.70 -7.08 -4.89
C GLY A 22 10.66 -8.27 -4.89
N LEU A 23 11.28 -8.56 -3.74
CA LEU A 23 12.13 -9.73 -3.53
C LEU A 23 11.37 -11.04 -3.71
N LEU A 24 10.17 -11.16 -3.14
CA LEU A 24 9.31 -12.34 -3.29
C LEU A 24 8.93 -12.59 -4.75
N PHE A 25 8.58 -11.54 -5.49
CA PHE A 25 8.36 -11.66 -6.93
C PHE A 25 9.63 -12.09 -7.67
N ALA A 26 10.79 -11.51 -7.34
CA ALA A 26 12.06 -11.89 -7.96
C ALA A 26 12.39 -13.38 -7.73
N VAL A 27 12.16 -13.89 -6.51
CA VAL A 27 12.28 -15.32 -6.19
C VAL A 27 11.31 -16.14 -7.03
N ALA A 28 10.01 -15.79 -7.04
CA ALA A 28 8.98 -16.51 -7.78
C ALA A 28 9.30 -16.59 -9.29
N TRP A 29 9.78 -15.49 -9.88
CA TRP A 29 10.19 -15.45 -11.29
C TRP A 29 11.43 -16.29 -11.57
N SER A 30 12.44 -16.21 -10.69
CA SER A 30 13.68 -16.98 -10.86
C SER A 30 13.48 -18.49 -10.70
N ALA A 31 12.50 -18.90 -9.89
CA ALA A 31 12.11 -20.31 -9.71
C ALA A 31 11.28 -20.85 -10.88
N ALA A 32 10.63 -19.98 -11.68
CA ALA A 32 9.67 -20.36 -12.71
C ALA A 32 10.30 -20.76 -14.06
N GLY A 33 11.62 -20.88 -14.18
CA GLY A 33 12.26 -21.53 -15.33
C GLY A 33 13.69 -21.08 -15.64
N PRO A 34 14.40 -21.82 -16.52
CA PRO A 34 15.76 -21.50 -16.92
C PRO A 34 15.79 -20.21 -17.74
N GLY A 35 16.77 -19.33 -17.45
CA GLY A 35 17.02 -18.09 -18.19
C GLY A 35 17.00 -16.80 -17.37
N VAL A 36 16.46 -16.82 -16.15
CA VAL A 36 16.41 -15.62 -15.29
C VAL A 36 17.42 -15.73 -14.16
N ARG A 37 18.50 -14.95 -14.24
CA ARG A 37 19.44 -14.81 -13.12
C ARG A 37 18.80 -13.95 -12.03
N PHE A 38 18.93 -14.37 -10.77
CA PHE A 38 18.35 -13.69 -9.62
C PHE A 38 18.67 -12.18 -9.53
N PRO A 39 19.91 -11.71 -9.79
CA PRO A 39 20.20 -10.27 -9.81
C PRO A 39 19.43 -9.49 -10.88
N GLY A 40 19.23 -10.09 -12.07
CA GLY A 40 18.40 -9.50 -13.12
C GLY A 40 16.93 -9.41 -12.69
N ALA A 41 16.45 -10.41 -11.96
CA ALA A 41 15.10 -10.39 -11.41
C ALA A 41 14.84 -9.28 -10.41
N LEU A 42 15.81 -9.03 -9.53
CA LEU A 42 15.72 -7.93 -8.59
C LEU A 42 15.65 -6.58 -9.31
N ALA A 43 16.52 -6.37 -10.30
CA ALA A 43 16.55 -5.12 -11.05
C ALA A 43 15.25 -4.87 -11.85
N VAL A 44 14.60 -5.93 -12.34
CA VAL A 44 13.31 -5.81 -13.04
C VAL A 44 12.16 -5.50 -12.08
N VAL A 45 12.08 -6.18 -10.94
CA VAL A 45 10.86 -6.18 -10.13
C VAL A 45 10.88 -5.15 -9.00
N VAL A 46 12.02 -4.94 -8.33
CA VAL A 46 12.09 -4.11 -7.13
C VAL A 46 11.72 -2.65 -7.40
N PRO A 47 12.27 -1.96 -8.42
CA PRO A 47 11.94 -0.55 -8.64
C PRO A 47 10.46 -0.30 -8.94
N PRO A 48 9.79 -1.07 -9.82
CA PRO A 48 8.35 -0.97 -10.02
C PRO A 48 7.53 -1.31 -8.77
N SER A 49 7.94 -2.30 -7.95
CA SER A 49 7.25 -2.62 -6.69
C SER A 49 7.30 -1.47 -5.68
N VAL A 50 8.46 -0.83 -5.54
CA VAL A 50 8.62 0.35 -4.67
C VAL A 50 7.78 1.52 -5.19
N PHE A 51 7.78 1.77 -6.49
CA PHE A 51 6.90 2.77 -7.12
C PHE A 51 5.43 2.48 -6.80
N TYR A 52 5.01 1.22 -6.92
CA TYR A 52 3.64 0.84 -6.63
C TYR A 52 3.24 1.07 -5.17
N GLY A 53 4.20 0.94 -4.25
CA GLY A 53 3.98 1.34 -2.86
C GLY A 53 3.57 2.80 -2.72
N PHE A 54 4.19 3.71 -3.46
CA PHE A 54 3.76 5.11 -3.45
C PHE A 54 2.36 5.30 -4.03
N VAL A 55 2.01 4.57 -5.09
CA VAL A 55 0.64 4.58 -5.65
C VAL A 55 -0.36 4.05 -4.62
N CYS A 56 -0.03 2.99 -3.90
CA CYS A 56 -0.88 2.41 -2.86
C CYS A 56 -1.12 3.32 -1.65
N LEU A 57 -0.25 4.32 -1.39
CA LEU A 57 -0.56 5.36 -0.39
C LEU A 57 -1.79 6.18 -0.76
N SER A 58 -2.17 6.26 -2.04
CA SER A 58 -3.41 6.92 -2.47
C SER A 58 -4.67 6.22 -1.93
N ALA A 59 -4.59 4.91 -1.62
CA ALA A 59 -5.70 4.15 -1.08
C ALA A 59 -6.23 4.74 0.24
N TRP A 60 -5.38 5.37 1.05
CA TRP A 60 -5.80 6.11 2.23
C TRP A 60 -6.88 7.16 1.94
N TYR A 61 -6.73 7.92 0.85
CA TYR A 61 -7.70 8.94 0.47
C TYR A 61 -8.99 8.32 -0.07
N VAL A 62 -8.88 7.21 -0.80
CA VAL A 62 -10.03 6.42 -1.27
C VAL A 62 -10.85 5.91 -0.07
N CYS A 63 -10.20 5.31 0.92
CA CYS A 63 -10.83 4.82 2.15
C CYS A 63 -11.52 5.96 2.93
N ARG A 64 -10.90 7.14 3.01
CA ARG A 64 -11.51 8.32 3.65
C ARG A 64 -12.71 8.88 2.90
N ALA A 65 -12.70 8.85 1.56
CA ALA A 65 -13.82 9.28 0.74
C ALA A 65 -15.01 8.29 0.76
N THR A 66 -14.73 7.03 1.10
CA THR A 66 -15.71 5.94 1.17
C THR A 66 -15.73 5.26 2.55
N PRO A 67 -16.20 5.93 3.62
CA PRO A 67 -16.28 5.31 4.94
C PRO A 67 -17.23 4.10 4.92
N LEU A 68 -16.78 2.96 5.46
CA LEU A 68 -17.54 1.70 5.46
C LEU A 68 -18.91 1.83 6.14
N ALA A 69 -19.00 2.61 7.22
CA ALA A 69 -20.24 2.77 7.99
C ALA A 69 -21.28 3.72 7.34
N ALA A 70 -20.88 4.53 6.35
CA ALA A 70 -21.71 5.64 5.86
C ALA A 70 -22.12 5.51 4.38
N ARG A 71 -21.64 4.49 3.66
CA ARG A 71 -21.82 4.36 2.20
C ARG A 71 -22.37 2.98 1.85
N SER A 72 -23.13 2.91 0.77
CA SER A 72 -23.65 1.64 0.25
C SER A 72 -22.52 0.75 -0.27
N ALA A 73 -22.69 -0.57 -0.12
CA ALA A 73 -21.71 -1.56 -0.56
C ALA A 73 -21.34 -1.41 -2.04
N VAL A 74 -22.32 -1.12 -2.91
CA VAL A 74 -22.10 -0.88 -4.35
C VAL A 74 -21.15 0.28 -4.60
N ARG A 75 -21.32 1.40 -3.88
CA ARG A 75 -20.45 2.57 -4.05
C ARG A 75 -19.03 2.30 -3.56
N ILE A 76 -18.90 1.56 -2.46
CA ILE A 76 -17.60 1.15 -1.92
C ILE A 76 -16.89 0.26 -2.96
N LEU A 77 -17.53 -0.82 -3.39
CA LEU A 77 -16.97 -1.76 -4.37
C LEU A 77 -16.62 -1.07 -5.69
N GLY A 78 -17.51 -0.23 -6.23
CA GLY A 78 -17.24 0.50 -7.47
C GLY A 78 -16.05 1.46 -7.36
N THR A 79 -15.92 2.18 -6.24
CA THR A 79 -14.81 3.12 -6.03
C THR A 79 -13.49 2.37 -5.88
N HIS A 80 -13.46 1.29 -5.09
CA HIS A 80 -12.26 0.47 -4.89
C HIS A 80 -11.86 -0.31 -6.14
N ALA A 81 -12.83 -0.80 -6.93
CA ALA A 81 -12.56 -1.44 -8.21
C ALA A 81 -11.96 -0.44 -9.20
N GLY A 82 -12.57 0.74 -9.36
CA GLY A 82 -12.05 1.79 -10.25
C GLY A 82 -10.66 2.26 -9.83
N ALA A 83 -10.44 2.50 -8.53
CA ALA A 83 -9.14 2.90 -8.01
C ALA A 83 -8.07 1.80 -8.21
N ALA A 84 -8.42 0.53 -7.99
CA ALA A 84 -7.52 -0.60 -8.22
C ALA A 84 -7.13 -0.72 -9.71
N VAL A 85 -8.07 -0.54 -10.63
CA VAL A 85 -7.80 -0.55 -12.07
C VAL A 85 -6.84 0.58 -12.45
N VAL A 86 -7.10 1.81 -11.99
CA VAL A 86 -6.24 2.96 -12.28
C VAL A 86 -4.84 2.77 -11.68
N ALA A 87 -4.75 2.34 -10.43
CA ALA A 87 -3.47 2.09 -9.75
C ALA A 87 -2.67 1.00 -10.47
N THR A 88 -3.33 -0.11 -10.83
CA THR A 88 -2.70 -1.22 -11.55
C THR A 88 -2.26 -0.79 -12.94
N ALA A 89 -3.06 0.00 -13.67
CA ALA A 89 -2.67 0.53 -14.98
C ALA A 89 -1.43 1.43 -14.88
N LEU A 90 -1.37 2.33 -13.90
CA LEU A 90 -0.19 3.16 -13.64
C LEU A 90 1.05 2.31 -13.32
N TRP A 91 0.87 1.26 -12.52
CA TRP A 91 1.95 0.34 -12.20
C TRP A 91 2.48 -0.38 -13.44
N MET A 92 1.60 -0.91 -14.28
CA MET A 92 1.97 -1.59 -15.53
C MET A 92 2.68 -0.64 -16.49
N LEU A 93 2.24 0.63 -16.60
CA LEU A 93 2.91 1.64 -17.41
C LEU A 93 4.35 1.90 -16.94
N VAL A 94 4.55 2.05 -15.62
CA VAL A 94 5.89 2.23 -15.05
C VAL A 94 6.73 0.98 -15.22
N TRP A 95 6.16 -0.21 -15.04
CA TRP A 95 6.86 -1.47 -15.24
C TRP A 95 7.37 -1.62 -16.67
N GLU A 96 6.50 -1.41 -17.68
CA GLU A 96 6.87 -1.45 -19.09
C GLU A 96 7.91 -0.37 -19.46
N GLY A 97 7.74 0.85 -18.94
CA GLY A 97 8.73 1.91 -19.10
C GLY A 97 10.09 1.53 -18.54
N TRP A 98 10.11 0.94 -17.34
CA TRP A 98 11.32 0.47 -16.67
C TRP A 98 12.02 -0.65 -17.44
N LEU A 99 11.27 -1.62 -17.97
CA LEU A 99 11.82 -2.67 -18.81
C LEU A 99 12.53 -2.11 -20.05
N ARG A 100 11.97 -1.09 -20.70
CA ARG A 100 12.62 -0.44 -21.87
C ARG A 100 13.94 0.24 -21.48
N VAL A 101 14.02 0.85 -20.30
CA VAL A 101 15.25 1.47 -19.79
C VAL A 101 16.32 0.39 -19.53
N LEU A 102 15.94 -0.74 -18.94
CA LEU A 102 16.87 -1.85 -18.67
C LEU A 102 17.43 -2.47 -19.95
N VAL A 103 16.63 -2.63 -21.00
CA VAL A 103 17.08 -3.17 -22.30
C VAL A 103 18.10 -2.27 -22.99
N GLY A 104 18.07 -0.95 -22.72
CA GLY A 104 19.10 -0.03 -23.22
C GLY A 104 20.47 -0.22 -22.56
N SER A 105 20.59 -1.07 -21.54
CA SER A 105 21.83 -1.34 -20.81
C SER A 105 22.55 -2.58 -21.37
N PRO A 106 23.88 -2.54 -21.57
CA PRO A 106 24.67 -3.71 -21.96
C PRO A 106 24.63 -4.86 -20.95
N ALA A 107 24.17 -4.59 -19.73
CA ALA A 107 24.11 -5.57 -18.64
C ALA A 107 22.85 -6.46 -18.68
N PHE A 108 21.89 -6.19 -19.58
CA PHE A 108 20.63 -6.91 -19.66
C PHE A 108 20.45 -7.57 -21.04
N ASP A 109 20.28 -8.88 -21.04
CA ASP A 109 20.06 -9.69 -22.24
C ASP A 109 18.58 -9.65 -22.67
N ALA A 110 18.33 -9.63 -23.98
CA ALA A 110 16.99 -9.67 -24.56
C ALA A 110 16.21 -10.93 -24.14
N GLY A 111 16.89 -12.07 -23.93
CA GLY A 111 16.25 -13.30 -23.46
C GLY A 111 15.61 -13.20 -22.07
N VAL A 112 16.10 -12.29 -21.22
CA VAL A 112 15.52 -12.01 -19.90
C VAL A 112 14.17 -11.30 -20.06
N LEU A 113 14.08 -10.36 -21.00
CA LEU A 113 12.84 -9.61 -21.27
C LEU A 113 11.70 -10.51 -21.76
N ASP A 114 11.99 -11.41 -22.70
CA ASP A 114 10.98 -12.34 -23.23
C ASP A 114 10.46 -13.28 -22.16
N ALA A 115 11.36 -13.76 -21.28
CA ALA A 115 11.00 -14.54 -20.11
C ALA A 115 10.10 -13.75 -19.12
N TYR A 116 10.32 -12.44 -18.97
CA TYR A 116 9.46 -11.58 -18.16
C TYR A 116 8.10 -11.31 -18.81
N ARG A 117 8.07 -10.97 -20.09
CA ARG A 117 6.85 -10.69 -20.85
C ARG A 117 5.94 -11.91 -20.94
N ALA A 118 6.51 -13.10 -21.15
CA ALA A 118 5.73 -14.34 -21.19
C ALA A 118 4.97 -14.61 -19.87
N ARG A 119 5.44 -14.02 -18.77
CA ARG A 119 4.90 -14.24 -17.42
C ARG A 119 4.20 -12.99 -16.86
N SER A 120 4.18 -11.86 -17.58
CA SER A 120 3.62 -10.59 -17.06
C SER A 120 2.10 -10.60 -16.94
N VAL A 121 1.40 -11.58 -17.53
CA VAL A 121 -0.06 -11.69 -17.49
C VAL A 121 -0.62 -11.79 -16.06
N VAL A 122 0.18 -12.27 -15.10
CA VAL A 122 -0.23 -12.37 -13.68
C VAL A 122 -0.06 -11.06 -12.92
N LEU A 123 0.73 -10.11 -13.44
CA LEU A 123 1.01 -8.84 -12.76
C LEU A 123 -0.25 -8.01 -12.55
N PRO A 124 -1.14 -7.78 -13.55
CA PRO A 124 -2.34 -6.99 -13.31
C PRO A 124 -3.21 -7.52 -12.16
N ALA A 125 -3.39 -8.85 -12.10
CA ALA A 125 -4.14 -9.48 -11.02
C ALA A 125 -3.46 -9.25 -9.65
N ALA A 126 -2.13 -9.42 -9.59
CA ALA A 126 -1.36 -9.12 -8.39
C ALA A 126 -1.47 -7.65 -7.98
N GLY A 127 -1.48 -6.72 -8.95
CA GLY A 127 -1.62 -5.28 -8.71
C GLY A 127 -2.95 -4.94 -8.05
N VAL A 128 -4.05 -5.47 -8.58
CA VAL A 128 -5.40 -5.28 -8.01
C VAL A 128 -5.46 -5.82 -6.58
N LEU A 129 -4.96 -7.05 -6.36
CA LEU A 129 -4.96 -7.66 -5.03
C LEU A 129 -4.11 -6.88 -4.02
N LEU A 130 -2.92 -6.43 -4.43
CA LEU A 130 -2.04 -5.61 -3.60
C LEU A 130 -2.69 -4.26 -3.26
N PHE A 131 -3.42 -3.64 -4.19
CA PHE A 131 -4.15 -2.40 -3.93
C PHE A 131 -5.27 -2.62 -2.90
N TRP A 132 -6.08 -3.67 -3.06
CA TRP A 132 -7.13 -3.99 -2.09
C TRP A 132 -6.56 -4.36 -0.72
N PHE A 133 -5.48 -5.13 -0.68
CA PHE A 133 -4.79 -5.44 0.56
C PHE A 133 -4.28 -4.17 1.25
N SER A 134 -3.66 -3.26 0.49
CA SER A 134 -3.26 -1.95 1.02
C SER A 134 -4.47 -1.15 1.51
N GLY A 135 -5.59 -1.13 0.78
CA GLY A 135 -6.84 -0.49 1.19
C GLY A 135 -7.39 -1.06 2.50
N MET A 136 -7.35 -2.38 2.67
CA MET A 136 -7.75 -3.05 3.92
C MET A 136 -6.90 -2.56 5.10
N LEU A 137 -5.57 -2.52 4.95
CA LEU A 137 -4.67 -2.02 5.99
C LEU A 137 -4.94 -0.55 6.33
N HIS A 138 -5.25 0.29 5.33
CA HIS A 138 -5.61 1.69 5.56
C HIS A 138 -6.96 1.84 6.27
N TYR A 139 -7.97 1.03 5.95
CA TYR A 139 -9.23 1.02 6.73
C TYR A 139 -8.99 0.60 8.18
N LEU A 140 -8.19 -0.43 8.40
CA LEU A 140 -7.83 -0.89 9.74
C LEU A 140 -7.13 0.23 10.53
N LEU A 141 -6.20 0.94 9.89
CA LEU A 141 -5.52 2.09 10.50
C LEU A 141 -6.50 3.22 10.84
N ILE A 142 -7.42 3.56 9.94
CA ILE A 142 -8.47 4.56 10.20
C ILE A 142 -9.33 4.12 11.38
N ALA A 143 -9.76 2.86 11.43
CA ALA A 143 -10.58 2.31 12.49
C ALA A 143 -9.86 2.37 13.85
N PHE A 144 -8.59 1.99 13.91
CA PHE A 144 -7.78 2.10 15.12
C PHE A 144 -7.60 3.54 15.59
N GLU A 145 -7.36 4.49 14.67
CA GLU A 145 -7.28 5.91 15.02
C GLU A 145 -8.61 6.44 15.58
N THR A 146 -9.74 6.02 15.01
CA THR A 146 -11.05 6.42 15.51
C THR A 146 -11.34 5.84 16.89
N ALA A 147 -10.98 4.58 17.15
CA ALA A 147 -11.16 3.95 18.45
C ALA A 147 -10.33 4.65 19.54
N ARG A 148 -9.04 4.88 19.29
CA ARG A 148 -8.17 5.57 20.27
C ARG A 148 -8.63 7.00 20.57
N ARG A 149 -9.18 7.71 19.58
CA ARG A 149 -9.73 9.06 19.80
C ARG A 149 -11.01 9.04 20.63
N ALA A 150 -11.81 7.97 20.52
CA ALA A 150 -13.00 7.82 21.35
C ALA A 150 -12.62 7.55 22.82
N GLU A 151 -11.70 6.60 23.04
CA GLU A 151 -11.17 6.26 24.37
C GLU A 151 -10.53 7.48 25.06
N ALA A 152 -9.71 8.26 24.34
CA ALA A 152 -9.10 9.46 24.89
C ALA A 152 -10.13 10.55 25.29
N ARG A 153 -11.27 10.62 24.59
CA ARG A 153 -12.35 11.57 24.93
C ARG A 153 -13.12 11.11 26.15
N GLU A 154 -13.38 9.81 26.28
CA GLU A 154 -14.05 9.21 27.43
C GLU A 154 -13.25 9.47 28.71
N LEU A 155 -11.96 9.18 28.70
CA LEU A 155 -11.05 9.50 29.81
C LEU A 155 -11.03 11.01 30.12
N GLY A 156 -11.08 11.86 29.09
CA GLY A 156 -11.17 13.31 29.26
C GLY A 156 -12.47 13.76 29.95
N TYR A 157 -13.61 13.13 29.62
CA TYR A 157 -14.89 13.43 30.28
C TYR A 157 -14.91 12.97 31.74
N GLU A 158 -14.30 11.82 32.05
CA GLU A 158 -14.19 11.34 33.42
C GLU A 158 -13.36 12.29 34.30
N VAL A 159 -12.23 12.79 33.78
CA VAL A 159 -11.39 13.78 34.49
C VAL A 159 -12.16 15.07 34.73
N LEU A 160 -12.86 15.61 33.72
CA LEU A 160 -13.66 16.83 33.86
C LEU A 160 -14.79 16.67 34.87
N ALA A 161 -15.45 15.51 34.91
CA ALA A 161 -16.49 15.22 35.90
C ALA A 161 -15.93 15.19 37.33
N ARG A 162 -14.80 14.52 37.55
CA ARG A 162 -14.11 14.48 38.86
C ARG A 162 -13.64 15.87 39.30
N GLU A 163 -13.14 16.69 38.38
CA GLU A 163 -12.75 18.07 38.70
C GLU A 163 -13.94 18.95 39.07
N ALA A 164 -15.08 18.78 38.40
CA ALA A 164 -16.32 19.49 38.72
C ALA A 164 -16.82 19.10 40.12
N GLU A 165 -16.78 17.81 40.47
CA GLU A 165 -17.14 17.31 41.80
C GLU A 165 -16.22 17.89 42.89
N LEU A 166 -14.91 17.88 42.67
CA LEU A 166 -13.95 18.48 43.61
C LEU A 166 -14.15 20.00 43.79
N LYS A 167 -14.50 20.73 42.71
CA LYS A 167 -14.81 22.15 42.80
C LYS A 167 -16.10 22.41 43.58
N ALA A 168 -17.12 21.57 43.41
CA ALA A 168 -18.36 21.67 44.17
C ALA A 168 -18.12 21.42 45.67
N LEU A 169 -17.32 20.41 46.02
CA LEU A 169 -16.96 20.12 47.41
C LEU A 169 -16.14 21.24 48.07
N ARG A 170 -15.28 21.95 47.32
CA ARG A 170 -14.50 23.08 47.84
C ARG A 170 -15.31 24.37 48.04
N ALA A 171 -16.48 24.47 47.41
CA ALA A 171 -17.35 25.63 47.51
C ALA A 171 -18.39 25.53 48.64
N GLN A 172 -18.44 24.38 49.33
CA GLN A 172 -19.20 24.14 50.56
C GLN A 172 -18.34 24.43 51.79
#